data_AF-M6VUH7-F1
#
_entry.id   AF-M6VUH7-F1
#
_cell.length_a   1.000
_cell.length_b   1.000
_cell.length_c   1.000
_cell.angle_alpha   90.00
_cell.angle_beta   90.00
_cell.angle_gamma   90.00
#
_symmetry.space_group_name_H-M   'P 1'
#
loop_
_entity.id
_entity.type
_entity.pdbx_description
1 polymer ?
#
loop_
_entity_poly.entity_id
_entity_poly.type
_entity_poly.pdbx_seq_one_letter_code
_entity_poly.pdbx_strand_id
1 'polypeptide(L)'
;SNHDHDHDSRYYTKSESDSALLGKRNTGAIPAVEVTTDTTHRFVTDAEKATWNSPPPADWNTLSNKPATFPPSNHDHDSRYYTKTEADSALLGKRNTSTPIPATEVVEDTNHRFVTDTERAAWNAVSGGGFSIPLGGILEDGLDQLPASNFKETNGQAISRSTFSTFWNLVRRNVTGIVAATDRINSAAHGCAEGQLVKFSFTGGGITASTDYYVRNPTTDDFQISLSSTGGVINLTSSQVGDMITNVEYGFGDGSTTFTIPDRRGIFPRGAGVHGSRAKMSGGNYDGGPVGAAGQDRVPPHRHQQYAGDIAGGTYGQGGRYADSGGSSSATILYTGSPVSDGTGNPRNGNETAPAWTAVRYKVRVL
;
A
#
# COMPACT_ATOMS: atom_id res chain seq x y z
N SER A 1 -40.10 140.54 -3.24
CA SER A 1 -40.57 139.19 -2.86
C SER A 1 -40.08 138.89 -1.46
N ASN A 2 -40.95 139.06 -0.47
CA ASN A 2 -40.77 138.52 0.89
C ASN A 2 -42.16 138.42 1.52
N HIS A 3 -42.33 137.44 2.42
CA HIS A 3 -43.56 136.89 3.04
C HIS A 3 -44.13 135.68 2.30
N ASP A 4 -44.34 134.53 2.92
CA ASP A 4 -44.14 134.09 4.31
C ASP A 4 -43.79 132.60 4.22
N HIS A 5 -42.88 132.11 5.05
CA HIS A 5 -42.69 130.66 5.21
C HIS A 5 -43.40 130.23 6.49
N ASP A 6 -44.42 129.41 6.31
CA ASP A 6 -45.19 128.78 7.36
C ASP A 6 -44.32 127.72 8.06
N HIS A 7 -44.22 127.80 9.38
CA HIS A 7 -43.66 126.74 10.22
C HIS A 7 -44.75 125.66 10.42
N ASP A 8 -45.21 125.10 9.30
CA ASP A 8 -46.14 123.98 9.20
C ASP A 8 -45.55 122.71 9.84
N SER A 9 -46.45 121.84 10.30
CA SER A 9 -46.45 120.51 10.98
C SER A 9 -45.27 119.53 10.80
N ARG A 10 -44.21 119.93 10.13
CA ARG A 10 -42.98 119.21 9.84
C ARG A 10 -41.83 119.55 10.80
N TYR A 11 -41.97 120.55 11.66
CA TYR A 11 -40.92 120.99 12.60
C TYR A 11 -41.46 121.15 14.03
N TYR A 12 -40.67 120.71 15.02
CA TYR A 12 -40.95 120.98 16.43
C TYR A 12 -40.44 122.37 16.83
N THR A 13 -41.20 123.06 17.68
CA THR A 13 -40.72 124.24 18.40
C THR A 13 -39.59 123.86 19.37
N LYS A 14 -38.80 124.84 19.79
CA LYS A 14 -37.71 124.61 20.76
C LYS A 14 -38.22 124.01 22.07
N SER A 15 -39.36 124.48 22.58
CA SER A 15 -39.95 123.95 23.81
C SER A 15 -40.44 122.50 23.67
N GLU A 16 -40.97 122.12 22.51
CA GLU A 16 -41.38 120.74 22.23
C GLU A 16 -40.16 119.81 22.14
N SER A 17 -39.08 120.27 21.50
CA SER A 17 -37.82 119.52 21.41
C SER A 17 -37.16 119.33 22.78
N ASP A 18 -37.05 120.41 23.57
CA ASP A 18 -36.45 120.37 24.91
C ASP A 18 -37.26 119.44 25.84
N SER A 19 -38.60 119.47 25.75
CA SER A 19 -39.48 118.58 26.53
C SER A 19 -39.35 117.11 26.11
N ALA A 20 -39.26 116.85 24.81
CA ALA A 20 -39.07 115.49 24.29
C ALA A 20 -37.71 114.89 24.65
N LEU A 21 -36.69 115.74 24.87
CA LEU A 21 -35.33 115.32 25.22
C LEU A 21 -35.08 115.22 26.73
N LEU A 22 -35.90 115.84 27.59
CA LEU A 22 -35.66 115.93 29.03
C LEU A 22 -35.57 114.58 29.77
N GLY A 23 -36.15 113.52 29.19
CA GLY A 23 -36.08 112.14 29.69
C GLY A 23 -35.26 111.18 28.81
N LYS A 24 -34.58 111.71 27.79
CA LYS A 24 -33.75 110.93 26.87
C LYS A 24 -32.30 111.00 27.33
N ARG A 25 -31.59 109.88 27.26
CA ARG A 25 -30.14 109.85 27.39
C ARG A 25 -29.49 109.83 26.01
N ASN A 26 -28.22 110.22 25.92
CA ASN A 26 -27.41 110.03 24.72
C ASN A 26 -27.23 108.53 24.41
N THR A 27 -27.13 108.17 23.13
CA THR A 27 -27.07 106.79 22.62
C THR A 27 -25.73 106.07 22.85
N GLY A 28 -24.91 106.56 23.78
CA GLY A 28 -23.63 105.94 24.15
C GLY A 28 -23.78 104.80 25.15
N ALA A 29 -22.66 104.13 25.42
CA ALA A 29 -22.59 103.10 26.45
C ALA A 29 -23.00 103.65 27.83
N ILE A 30 -23.68 102.82 28.62
CA ILE A 30 -24.10 103.14 29.99
C ILE A 30 -22.99 102.71 30.96
N PRO A 31 -22.37 103.63 31.71
CA PRO A 31 -21.43 103.26 32.77
C PRO A 31 -22.12 102.40 33.84
N ALA A 32 -21.45 101.36 34.34
CA ALA A 32 -22.04 100.43 35.31
C ALA A 32 -22.56 101.13 36.60
N VAL A 33 -21.97 102.27 36.99
CA VAL A 33 -22.40 103.07 38.15
C VAL A 33 -23.80 103.69 37.99
N GLU A 34 -24.28 103.87 36.76
CA GLU A 34 -25.61 104.40 36.47
C GLU A 34 -26.70 103.31 36.49
N VAL A 35 -26.32 102.04 36.63
CA VAL A 35 -27.25 100.91 36.62
C VAL A 35 -27.53 100.47 38.06
N THR A 36 -28.78 100.66 38.50
CA THR A 36 -29.23 100.16 39.80
C THR A 36 -29.30 98.63 39.79
N THR A 37 -28.58 97.98 40.71
CA THR A 37 -28.61 96.51 40.88
C THR A 37 -29.75 96.06 41.79
N ASP A 38 -30.24 94.83 41.61
CA ASP A 38 -31.21 94.19 42.52
C ASP A 38 -30.68 92.84 43.05
N THR A 39 -31.52 92.08 43.75
CA THR A 39 -31.14 90.78 44.34
C THR A 39 -30.83 89.70 43.30
N THR A 40 -31.29 89.84 42.07
CA THR A 40 -31.12 88.90 40.95
C THR A 40 -30.18 89.42 39.84
N HIS A 41 -29.87 90.72 39.83
CA HIS A 41 -29.02 91.36 38.83
C HIS A 41 -27.92 92.18 39.52
N ARG A 42 -26.71 91.64 39.59
CA ARG A 42 -25.52 92.30 40.14
C ARG A 42 -24.35 92.25 39.17
N PHE A 43 -23.51 93.28 39.20
CA PHE A 43 -22.19 93.23 38.55
C PHE A 43 -21.23 92.42 39.43
N VAL A 44 -20.36 91.64 38.80
CA VAL A 44 -19.31 90.84 39.45
C VAL A 44 -17.95 91.28 38.94
N THR A 45 -16.95 91.25 39.80
CA THR A 45 -15.55 91.56 39.43
C THR A 45 -14.83 90.31 38.94
N ASP A 46 -13.75 90.50 38.18
CA ASP A 46 -12.92 89.37 37.71
C ASP A 46 -12.23 88.63 38.86
N ALA A 47 -11.95 89.33 39.97
CA ALA A 47 -11.42 88.71 41.19
C ALA A 47 -12.42 87.71 41.79
N GLU A 48 -13.70 88.07 41.87
CA GLU A 48 -14.77 87.18 42.36
C GLU A 48 -14.96 85.97 41.43
N LYS A 49 -14.90 86.16 40.10
CA LYS A 49 -14.94 85.06 39.13
C LYS A 49 -13.76 84.10 39.26
N ALA A 50 -12.55 84.60 39.53
CA ALA A 50 -11.37 83.77 39.69
C ALA A 50 -11.52 82.80 40.88
N THR A 51 -12.09 83.27 42.00
CA THR A 51 -12.39 82.42 43.15
C THR A 51 -13.44 81.34 42.87
N TRP A 52 -14.43 81.60 42.00
CA TRP A 52 -15.43 80.59 41.63
C TRP A 52 -14.91 79.54 40.65
N ASN A 53 -14.08 79.95 39.69
CA ASN A 53 -13.54 79.04 38.66
C ASN A 53 -12.31 78.25 39.12
N SER A 54 -11.71 78.62 40.25
CA SER A 54 -10.57 77.92 40.83
C SER A 54 -10.74 77.78 42.35
N PRO A 55 -11.75 77.01 42.81
CA PRO A 55 -11.90 76.73 44.22
C PRO A 55 -10.64 75.99 44.72
N PRO A 56 -10.22 76.21 45.98
CA PRO A 56 -9.11 75.46 46.57
C PRO A 56 -9.33 73.94 46.42
N PRO A 57 -8.27 73.12 46.28
CA PRO A 57 -8.40 71.66 46.25
C PRO A 57 -9.24 71.18 47.43
N ALA A 58 -10.31 70.44 47.16
CA ALA A 58 -11.20 69.96 48.20
C ALA A 58 -10.49 68.92 49.06
N ASP A 59 -9.93 69.35 50.19
CA ASP A 59 -9.60 68.44 51.29
C ASP A 59 -10.91 67.77 51.73
N TRP A 60 -10.94 66.43 51.76
CA TRP A 60 -12.08 65.65 52.25
C TRP A 60 -12.57 66.11 53.63
N ASN A 61 -11.69 66.70 54.44
CA ASN A 61 -12.03 67.26 55.75
C ASN A 61 -12.82 68.57 55.69
N THR A 62 -12.88 69.24 54.53
CA THR A 62 -13.57 70.53 54.34
C THR A 62 -14.95 70.40 53.67
N LEU A 63 -15.30 69.19 53.21
CA LEU A 63 -16.62 68.92 52.61
C LEU A 63 -17.68 68.68 53.70
N SER A 64 -18.76 69.45 53.64
CA SER A 64 -19.95 69.28 54.50
C SER A 64 -20.88 68.20 53.93
N ASN A 65 -21.69 67.53 54.79
CA ASN A 65 -22.65 66.48 54.43
C ASN A 65 -22.09 65.15 53.86
N LYS A 66 -20.91 64.71 54.31
CA LYS A 66 -20.37 63.39 53.94
C LYS A 66 -21.19 62.23 54.53
N PRO A 67 -21.46 61.14 53.77
CA PRO A 67 -22.14 59.97 54.31
C PRO A 67 -21.32 59.31 55.44
N ALA A 68 -21.88 59.27 56.65
CA ALA A 68 -21.20 58.69 57.82
C ALA A 68 -21.13 57.15 57.78
N THR A 69 -21.94 56.50 56.95
CA THR A 69 -22.12 55.04 56.95
C THR A 69 -21.39 54.29 55.84
N PHE A 70 -20.76 54.99 54.87
CA PHE A 70 -19.95 54.37 53.81
C PHE A 70 -18.68 55.19 53.53
N PRO A 71 -17.73 55.28 54.48
CA PRO A 71 -16.43 55.87 54.19
C PRO A 71 -15.73 55.03 53.10
N PRO A 72 -15.12 55.65 52.07
CA PRO A 72 -14.38 54.91 51.05
C PRO A 72 -13.21 54.17 51.71
N SER A 73 -13.14 52.86 51.50
CA SER A 73 -11.99 52.04 51.91
C SER A 73 -10.95 52.01 50.80
N ASN A 74 -9.68 52.04 51.20
CA ASN A 74 -8.58 51.83 50.28
C ASN A 74 -8.70 50.42 49.68
N HIS A 75 -8.69 50.31 48.36
CA HIS A 75 -8.64 49.02 47.69
C HIS A 75 -7.55 49.05 46.62
N ASP A 76 -6.82 47.94 46.48
CA ASP A 76 -5.91 47.72 45.35
C ASP A 76 -6.55 46.76 44.34
N HIS A 77 -6.12 46.92 43.09
CA HIS A 77 -6.49 46.04 41.98
C HIS A 77 -5.43 44.97 41.71
N ASP A 78 -4.30 45.00 42.42
CA ASP A 78 -3.07 44.29 42.04
C ASP A 78 -2.99 42.86 42.64
N SER A 79 -3.74 42.59 43.70
CA SER A 79 -3.71 41.28 44.38
C SER A 79 -4.75 40.27 43.87
N ARG A 80 -5.68 40.71 43.00
CA ARG A 80 -6.80 39.89 42.49
C ARG A 80 -6.91 39.84 40.96
N TYR A 81 -6.23 40.74 40.26
CA TYR A 81 -6.27 40.84 38.81
C TYR A 81 -4.84 40.87 38.26
N TYR A 82 -4.59 40.12 37.19
CA TYR A 82 -3.36 40.29 36.43
C TYR A 82 -3.40 41.65 35.72
N THR A 83 -2.27 42.35 35.72
CA THR A 83 -2.08 43.50 34.84
C THR A 83 -2.18 43.06 33.39
N LYS A 84 -2.50 43.99 32.49
CA LYS A 84 -2.58 43.71 31.04
C LYS A 84 -1.29 43.09 30.51
N THR A 85 -0.14 43.60 30.95
CA THR A 85 1.18 43.08 30.55
C THR A 85 1.41 41.64 31.02
N GLU A 86 1.01 41.30 32.24
CA GLU A 86 1.12 39.93 32.76
C GLU A 86 0.19 38.96 32.00
N ALA A 87 -1.03 39.38 31.72
CA ALA A 87 -1.99 38.60 30.94
C ALA A 87 -1.49 38.37 29.49
N ASP A 88 -1.03 39.43 28.82
CA ASP A 88 -0.49 39.36 27.46
C ASP A 88 0.75 38.45 27.40
N SER A 89 1.63 38.54 28.41
CA SER A 89 2.81 37.67 28.52
C SER A 89 2.44 36.21 28.73
N ALA A 90 1.45 35.94 29.58
CA ALA A 90 0.95 34.58 29.83
C ALA A 90 0.21 33.97 28.61
N LEU A 91 -0.30 34.80 27.71
CA LEU A 91 -1.01 34.39 26.50
C LEU A 91 -0.10 34.26 25.27
N LEU A 92 1.05 34.93 25.23
CA LEU A 92 1.96 34.95 24.08
C LEU A 92 2.39 33.55 23.59
N GLY A 93 2.53 32.59 24.51
CA GLY A 93 2.88 31.20 24.21
C GLY A 93 1.70 30.24 24.10
N LYS A 94 0.46 30.73 24.20
CA LYS A 94 -0.74 29.90 24.18
C LYS A 94 -1.41 29.94 22.81
N ARG A 95 -1.98 28.81 22.42
CA ARG A 95 -2.77 28.66 21.19
C ARG A 95 -4.26 28.83 21.49
N ASN A 96 -4.99 29.36 20.51
CA ASN A 96 -6.46 29.39 20.52
C ASN A 96 -7.05 27.98 20.40
N THR A 97 -7.98 27.63 21.29
CA THR A 97 -8.63 26.31 21.32
C THR A 97 -9.57 26.05 20.14
N SER A 98 -9.97 27.09 19.42
CA SER A 98 -10.86 27.00 18.26
C SER A 98 -10.16 26.57 16.96
N THR A 99 -8.82 26.56 16.94
CA THR A 99 -8.04 26.13 15.77
C THR A 99 -7.43 24.76 16.01
N PRO A 100 -7.81 23.73 15.23
CA PRO A 100 -7.11 22.45 15.24
C PRO A 100 -5.60 22.64 15.01
N ILE A 101 -4.79 21.79 15.63
CA ILE A 101 -3.34 21.83 15.45
C ILE A 101 -3.01 21.22 14.08
N PRO A 102 -2.40 21.96 13.14
CA PRO A 102 -1.98 21.40 11.86
C PRO A 102 -0.84 20.39 12.06
N ALA A 103 -0.79 19.35 11.24
CA ALA A 103 0.19 18.27 11.34
C ALA A 103 1.65 18.78 11.26
N THR A 104 1.91 19.88 10.55
CA THR A 104 3.24 20.50 10.39
C THR A 104 3.83 21.03 11.68
N GLU A 105 3.01 21.29 12.70
CA GLU A 105 3.44 21.83 13.99
C GLU A 105 3.58 20.74 15.06
N VAL A 106 3.22 19.50 14.73
CA VAL A 106 3.39 18.35 15.61
C VAL A 106 4.71 17.67 15.26
N VAL A 107 5.60 17.60 16.25
CA VAL A 107 6.88 16.90 16.12
C VAL A 107 6.63 15.40 16.33
N GLU A 108 7.07 14.58 15.37
CA GLU A 108 7.00 13.12 15.46
C GLU A 108 8.15 12.57 16.33
N ASP A 109 7.90 11.45 16.99
CA ASP A 109 8.93 10.70 17.72
C ASP A 109 8.98 9.24 17.24
N THR A 110 9.86 8.43 17.86
CA THR A 110 10.06 7.02 17.46
C THR A 110 8.81 6.17 17.64
N ASN A 111 7.89 6.54 18.52
CA ASN A 111 6.67 5.80 18.85
C ASN A 111 5.40 6.47 18.29
N HIS A 112 5.47 7.72 17.84
CA HIS A 112 4.33 8.49 17.33
C HIS A 112 4.69 9.17 16.00
N ARG A 113 4.16 8.64 14.90
CA ARG A 113 4.31 9.20 13.56
C ARG A 113 2.95 9.35 12.89
N PHE A 114 2.81 10.36 12.05
CA PHE A 114 1.71 10.47 11.11
C PHE A 114 1.84 9.40 10.03
N VAL A 115 0.69 8.92 9.55
CA VAL A 115 0.61 7.91 8.51
C VAL A 115 -0.21 8.51 7.37
N THR A 116 0.33 8.45 6.16
CA THR A 116 -0.38 8.90 4.96
C THR A 116 -1.41 7.86 4.50
N ASP A 117 -2.38 8.28 3.69
CA ASP A 117 -3.34 7.36 3.07
C ASP A 117 -2.64 6.34 2.15
N THR A 118 -1.53 6.72 1.51
CA THR A 118 -0.69 5.83 0.70
C THR A 118 -0.03 4.75 1.55
N GLU A 119 0.59 5.13 2.68
CA GLU A 119 1.19 4.16 3.61
C GLU A 119 0.12 3.25 4.22
N ARG A 120 -1.05 3.79 4.58
CA ARG A 120 -2.18 3.01 5.08
C ARG A 120 -2.73 2.04 4.03
N ALA A 121 -2.79 2.45 2.76
CA ALA A 121 -3.17 1.57 1.66
C ALA A 121 -2.14 0.45 1.44
N ALA A 122 -0.85 0.76 1.52
CA ALA A 122 0.23 -0.23 1.44
C ALA A 122 0.16 -1.23 2.61
N TRP A 123 -0.04 -0.75 3.84
CA TRP A 123 -0.26 -1.64 4.98
C TRP A 123 -1.52 -2.46 4.84
N ASN A 124 -2.66 -1.89 4.45
CA ASN A 124 -3.89 -2.65 4.27
C ASN A 124 -3.81 -3.66 3.12
N ALA A 125 -3.00 -3.40 2.10
CA ALA A 125 -2.64 -4.40 1.09
C ALA A 125 -1.85 -5.58 1.70
N VAL A 126 -1.07 -5.33 2.76
CA VAL A 126 -0.39 -6.34 3.58
C VAL A 126 -1.29 -6.90 4.71
N SER A 127 -2.33 -6.18 5.15
CA SER A 127 -3.25 -6.59 6.23
C SER A 127 -4.42 -7.43 5.73
N GLY A 128 -4.70 -7.45 4.42
CA GLY A 128 -5.59 -8.42 3.76
C GLY A 128 -4.99 -9.83 3.67
N GLY A 129 -4.13 -10.21 4.61
CA GLY A 129 -3.34 -11.44 4.59
C GLY A 129 -2.12 -11.30 3.70
N GLY A 130 -1.13 -10.51 4.11
CA GLY A 130 0.18 -10.43 3.50
C GLY A 130 0.71 -11.85 3.30
N PHE A 131 0.66 -12.31 2.06
CA PHE A 131 0.93 -13.70 1.75
C PHE A 131 2.37 -14.00 2.17
N SER A 132 2.55 -14.80 3.22
CA SER A 132 3.86 -15.31 3.64
C SER A 132 4.42 -16.37 2.67
N ILE A 133 3.78 -16.53 1.52
CA ILE A 133 4.20 -17.41 0.42
C ILE A 133 5.29 -16.68 -0.35
N PRO A 134 6.52 -17.16 -0.48
CA PRO A 134 7.54 -16.46 -1.28
C PRO A 134 7.15 -16.37 -2.77
N LEU A 135 7.75 -15.44 -3.52
CA LEU A 135 7.58 -15.37 -4.98
C LEU A 135 7.93 -16.71 -5.63
N GLY A 136 7.13 -17.16 -6.58
CA GLY A 136 7.23 -18.48 -7.18
C GLY A 136 6.61 -19.62 -6.37
N GLY A 137 6.16 -19.34 -5.14
CA GLY A 137 5.39 -20.30 -4.36
C GLY A 137 4.06 -20.63 -5.04
N ILE A 138 3.74 -21.92 -5.14
CA ILE A 138 2.51 -22.41 -5.77
C ILE A 138 1.66 -23.09 -4.71
N LEU A 139 0.39 -22.71 -4.65
CA LEU A 139 -0.59 -23.25 -3.73
C LEU A 139 -1.88 -23.63 -4.44
N GLU A 140 -2.65 -24.48 -3.79
CA GLU A 140 -4.01 -24.82 -4.17
C GLU A 140 -4.97 -23.68 -3.80
N ASP A 141 -5.91 -23.37 -4.69
CA ASP A 141 -6.95 -22.36 -4.52
C ASP A 141 -8.31 -22.93 -4.96
N GLY A 142 -8.85 -23.86 -4.16
CA GLY A 142 -10.11 -24.54 -4.47
C GLY A 142 -11.31 -23.60 -4.56
N LEU A 143 -11.27 -22.46 -3.87
CA LEU A 143 -12.37 -21.48 -3.81
C LEU A 143 -12.14 -20.24 -4.70
N ASP A 144 -11.03 -20.20 -5.45
CA ASP A 144 -10.67 -19.09 -6.33
C ASP A 144 -10.62 -17.72 -5.60
N GLN A 145 -10.07 -17.70 -4.40
CA GLN A 145 -10.04 -16.50 -3.54
C GLN A 145 -8.71 -15.73 -3.62
N LEU A 146 -7.65 -16.33 -4.16
CA LEU A 146 -6.36 -15.64 -4.25
C LEU A 146 -6.43 -14.52 -5.31
N PRO A 147 -6.00 -13.29 -4.96
CA PRO A 147 -6.16 -12.14 -5.82
C PRO A 147 -5.27 -12.25 -7.06
N ALA A 148 -5.88 -12.05 -8.23
CA ALA A 148 -5.23 -12.18 -9.53
C ALA A 148 -4.09 -11.16 -9.77
N SER A 149 -3.98 -10.12 -8.95
CA SER A 149 -2.87 -9.16 -8.95
C SER A 149 -1.57 -9.77 -8.43
N ASN A 150 -1.67 -10.64 -7.41
CA ASN A 150 -0.53 -11.25 -6.74
C ASN A 150 -0.32 -12.70 -7.15
N PHE A 151 -1.36 -13.34 -7.67
CA PHE A 151 -1.35 -14.75 -8.04
C PHE A 151 -1.83 -14.95 -9.48
N LYS A 152 -1.24 -15.92 -10.17
CA LYS A 152 -1.65 -16.34 -11.50
C LYS A 152 -1.90 -17.83 -11.54
N GLU A 153 -2.95 -18.26 -12.23
CA GLU A 153 -3.20 -19.68 -12.44
C GLU A 153 -2.05 -20.33 -13.21
N THR A 154 -1.57 -21.48 -12.74
CA THR A 154 -0.52 -22.24 -13.44
C THR A 154 -1.13 -23.05 -14.58
N ASN A 155 -1.48 -22.36 -15.66
CA ASN A 155 -2.16 -22.89 -16.84
C ASN A 155 -1.35 -22.65 -18.14
N GLY A 156 -0.05 -22.36 -18.04
CA GLY A 156 0.79 -22.09 -19.21
C GLY A 156 0.58 -20.71 -19.85
N GLN A 157 -0.08 -19.76 -19.18
CA GLN A 157 -0.23 -18.40 -19.70
C GLN A 157 1.08 -17.62 -19.75
N ALA A 158 1.19 -16.69 -20.70
CA ALA A 158 2.26 -15.71 -20.76
C ALA A 158 1.90 -14.48 -19.90
N ILE A 159 2.84 -14.01 -19.08
CA ILE A 159 2.69 -12.83 -18.22
C ILE A 159 3.81 -11.81 -18.49
N SER A 160 3.53 -10.54 -18.19
CA SER A 160 4.44 -9.43 -18.50
C SER A 160 5.74 -9.48 -17.67
N ARG A 161 6.90 -9.40 -18.35
CA ARG A 161 8.21 -9.25 -17.70
C ARG A 161 8.35 -7.90 -16.98
N SER A 162 7.75 -6.82 -17.52
CA SER A 162 7.87 -5.49 -16.91
C SER A 162 7.04 -5.39 -15.63
N THR A 163 5.82 -5.94 -15.65
CA THR A 163 4.91 -5.94 -14.49
C THR A 163 5.44 -6.84 -13.38
N PHE A 164 5.99 -8.01 -13.72
CA PHE A 164 6.47 -9.00 -12.77
C PHE A 164 8.00 -9.14 -12.80
N SER A 165 8.71 -8.01 -12.86
CA SER A 165 10.16 -7.96 -13.08
C SER A 165 10.98 -8.62 -11.96
N THR A 166 10.57 -8.45 -10.71
CA THR A 166 11.19 -9.11 -9.55
C THR A 166 11.09 -10.62 -9.65
N PHE A 167 9.92 -11.13 -10.04
CA PHE A 167 9.70 -12.56 -10.22
C PHE A 167 10.44 -13.10 -11.46
N TRP A 168 10.44 -12.36 -12.57
CA TRP A 168 11.21 -12.71 -13.76
C TRP A 168 12.71 -12.83 -13.45
N ASN A 169 13.28 -11.89 -12.69
CA ASN A 169 14.68 -11.93 -12.27
C ASN A 169 14.99 -13.09 -11.32
N LEU A 170 14.00 -13.63 -10.60
CA LEU A 170 14.18 -14.82 -9.77
C LEU A 170 14.41 -16.07 -10.63
N VAL A 171 13.65 -16.22 -11.72
CA VAL A 171 13.69 -17.41 -12.59
C VAL A 171 14.72 -17.33 -13.74
N ARG A 172 15.16 -16.12 -14.11
CA ARG A 172 16.11 -15.90 -15.22
C ARG A 172 17.54 -15.63 -14.75
N ARG A 173 18.51 -16.00 -15.57
CA ARG A 173 19.92 -15.57 -15.52
C ARG A 173 20.39 -15.13 -16.90
N ASN A 174 21.50 -14.39 -16.96
CA ASN A 174 22.08 -13.91 -18.21
C ASN A 174 23.31 -14.74 -18.59
N VAL A 175 23.29 -15.31 -19.80
CA VAL A 175 24.45 -15.94 -20.42
C VAL A 175 25.25 -14.87 -21.17
N THR A 176 26.50 -14.70 -20.77
CA THR A 176 27.41 -13.67 -21.31
C THR A 176 28.32 -14.19 -22.41
N GLY A 177 28.42 -15.51 -22.57
CA GLY A 177 29.23 -16.13 -23.60
C GLY A 177 29.38 -17.63 -23.37
N ILE A 178 29.89 -18.32 -24.39
CA ILE A 178 30.30 -19.72 -24.28
C ILE A 178 31.78 -19.83 -24.63
N VAL A 179 32.51 -20.57 -23.80
CA VAL A 179 33.92 -20.92 -23.99
C VAL A 179 33.99 -22.31 -24.60
N ALA A 180 34.02 -22.37 -25.93
CA ALA A 180 34.00 -23.61 -26.70
C ALA A 180 35.17 -24.55 -26.36
N ALA A 181 36.36 -24.02 -26.03
CA ALA A 181 37.53 -24.84 -25.69
C ALA A 181 37.35 -25.69 -24.41
N THR A 182 36.39 -25.35 -23.56
CA THR A 182 36.13 -26.03 -22.28
C THR A 182 34.66 -26.41 -22.11
N ASP A 183 33.83 -26.23 -23.13
CA ASP A 183 32.38 -26.44 -23.08
C ASP A 183 31.67 -25.69 -21.94
N ARG A 184 32.20 -24.51 -21.55
CA ARG A 184 31.67 -23.76 -20.40
C ARG A 184 30.77 -22.61 -20.84
N ILE A 185 29.64 -22.47 -20.17
CA ILE A 185 28.66 -21.40 -20.34
C ILE A 185 28.88 -20.39 -19.22
N ASN A 186 29.19 -19.15 -19.58
CA ASN A 186 29.47 -18.08 -18.61
C ASN A 186 28.17 -17.40 -18.18
N SER A 187 27.86 -17.46 -16.89
CA SER A 187 26.70 -16.83 -16.26
C SER A 187 27.05 -16.50 -14.82
N ALA A 188 27.39 -15.24 -14.55
CA ALA A 188 27.90 -14.83 -13.24
C ALA A 188 26.88 -15.07 -12.12
N ALA A 189 27.34 -15.58 -10.98
CA ALA A 189 26.53 -15.88 -9.79
C ALA A 189 25.20 -16.59 -10.12
N HIS A 190 25.25 -17.57 -11.02
CA HIS A 190 24.04 -18.21 -11.54
C HIS A 190 23.26 -18.99 -10.47
N GLY A 191 23.96 -19.53 -9.46
CA GLY A 191 23.38 -20.26 -8.33
C GLY A 191 22.81 -21.64 -8.70
N CYS A 192 23.26 -22.22 -9.81
CA CYS A 192 22.80 -23.54 -10.25
C CYS A 192 23.59 -24.65 -9.56
N ALA A 193 22.91 -25.77 -9.29
CA ALA A 193 23.50 -26.98 -8.71
C ALA A 193 23.74 -28.07 -9.77
N GLU A 194 24.63 -29.03 -9.45
CA GLU A 194 24.86 -30.23 -10.27
C GLU A 194 23.54 -30.98 -10.50
N GLY A 195 23.25 -31.33 -11.75
CA GLY A 195 22.04 -32.06 -12.15
C GLY A 195 20.76 -31.21 -12.18
N GLN A 196 20.82 -29.91 -11.91
CA GLN A 196 19.68 -29.01 -12.07
C GLN A 196 19.29 -28.87 -13.54
N LEU A 197 17.99 -28.75 -13.83
CA LEU A 197 17.50 -28.48 -15.17
C LEU A 197 17.52 -26.98 -15.48
N VAL A 198 17.99 -26.64 -16.68
CA VAL A 198 18.00 -25.29 -17.25
C VAL A 198 17.51 -25.29 -18.69
N LYS A 199 17.05 -24.14 -19.17
CA LYS A 199 16.67 -23.89 -20.57
C LYS A 199 17.29 -22.59 -21.07
N PHE A 200 17.55 -22.49 -22.37
CA PHE A 200 18.15 -21.31 -23.01
C PHE A 200 17.21 -20.69 -24.05
N SER A 201 17.30 -19.37 -24.23
CA SER A 201 16.46 -18.63 -25.18
C SER A 201 16.98 -18.65 -26.62
N PHE A 202 18.15 -19.23 -26.86
CA PHE A 202 18.88 -19.15 -28.12
C PHE A 202 19.27 -20.53 -28.65
N THR A 203 19.48 -20.61 -29.96
CA THR A 203 19.98 -21.79 -30.67
C THR A 203 21.31 -21.45 -31.31
N GLY A 204 22.31 -22.32 -31.14
CA GLY A 204 23.67 -22.12 -31.65
C GLY A 204 24.70 -22.73 -30.72
N GLY A 205 25.91 -22.95 -31.22
CA GLY A 205 27.03 -23.46 -30.41
C GLY A 205 26.77 -24.82 -29.75
N GLY A 206 25.91 -25.67 -30.32
CA GLY A 206 25.51 -26.95 -29.72
C GLY A 206 24.28 -26.91 -28.82
N ILE A 207 23.68 -25.72 -28.62
CA ILE A 207 22.46 -25.50 -27.84
C ILE A 207 21.26 -25.32 -28.77
N THR A 208 20.13 -25.90 -28.40
CA THR A 208 18.82 -25.70 -29.01
C THR A 208 17.93 -24.93 -28.04
N ALA A 209 17.31 -23.85 -28.49
CA ALA A 209 16.42 -23.05 -27.66
C ALA A 209 15.28 -23.89 -27.08
N SER A 210 14.83 -23.53 -25.86
CA SER A 210 13.72 -24.20 -25.16
C SER A 210 13.89 -25.72 -24.94
N THR A 211 15.12 -26.24 -25.07
CA THR A 211 15.45 -27.62 -24.74
C THR A 211 15.99 -27.71 -23.32
N ASP A 212 15.52 -28.71 -22.57
CA ASP A 212 15.92 -28.95 -21.18
C ASP A 212 17.32 -29.58 -21.13
N TYR A 213 18.22 -28.94 -20.37
CA TYR A 213 19.58 -29.41 -20.17
C TYR A 213 19.87 -29.59 -18.69
N TYR A 214 20.70 -30.58 -18.37
CA TYR A 214 21.22 -30.81 -17.03
C TYR A 214 22.51 -30.03 -16.84
N VAL A 215 22.59 -29.21 -15.79
CA VAL A 215 23.80 -28.50 -15.36
C VAL A 215 24.83 -29.51 -14.87
N ARG A 216 26.06 -29.39 -15.37
CA ARG A 216 27.22 -30.21 -15.02
C ARG A 216 28.40 -29.33 -14.60
N ASN A 217 29.17 -29.80 -13.63
CA ASN A 217 30.41 -29.17 -13.16
C ASN A 217 30.27 -27.66 -12.90
N PRO A 218 29.22 -27.21 -12.16
CA PRO A 218 29.02 -25.79 -11.91
C PRO A 218 30.11 -25.22 -10.99
N THR A 219 30.52 -23.99 -11.29
CA THR A 219 31.24 -23.11 -10.37
C THR A 219 30.28 -22.01 -9.90
N THR A 220 30.80 -20.90 -9.40
CA THR A 220 29.99 -19.71 -9.10
C THR A 220 29.51 -19.01 -10.37
N ASP A 221 30.33 -19.00 -11.43
CA ASP A 221 30.16 -18.10 -12.57
C ASP A 221 30.05 -18.81 -13.92
N ASP A 222 30.23 -20.13 -13.96
CA ASP A 222 30.11 -20.92 -15.17
C ASP A 222 29.77 -22.38 -14.89
N PHE A 223 29.29 -23.07 -15.92
CA PHE A 223 28.94 -24.49 -15.85
C PHE A 223 29.00 -25.12 -17.23
N GLN A 224 28.95 -26.45 -17.27
CA GLN A 224 28.80 -27.25 -18.49
C GLN A 224 27.39 -27.85 -18.53
N ILE A 225 26.97 -28.42 -19.66
CA ILE A 225 25.61 -28.99 -19.79
C ILE A 225 25.60 -30.39 -20.38
N SER A 226 24.55 -31.16 -20.07
CA SER A 226 24.27 -32.48 -20.65
C SER A 226 22.79 -32.65 -21.03
N LEU A 227 22.49 -33.60 -21.92
CA LEU A 227 21.12 -34.00 -22.26
C LEU A 227 20.51 -35.02 -21.28
N SER A 228 21.31 -35.59 -20.37
CA SER A 228 20.81 -36.50 -19.35
C SER A 228 21.49 -36.28 -18.00
N SER A 229 20.83 -36.74 -16.94
CA SER A 229 21.29 -36.56 -15.55
C SER A 229 22.65 -37.22 -15.27
N THR A 230 23.05 -38.22 -16.06
CA THR A 230 24.33 -38.93 -15.93
C THR A 230 25.14 -38.95 -17.21
N GLY A 231 24.70 -38.26 -18.26
CA GLY A 231 25.35 -38.25 -19.57
C GLY A 231 26.63 -37.43 -19.61
N GLY A 232 27.36 -37.57 -20.72
CA GLY A 232 28.53 -36.75 -21.03
C GLY A 232 28.17 -35.28 -21.27
N VAL A 233 29.16 -34.41 -21.10
CA VAL A 233 29.04 -32.99 -21.40
C VAL A 233 28.83 -32.79 -22.91
N ILE A 234 27.98 -31.83 -23.28
CA ILE A 234 27.75 -31.43 -24.66
C ILE A 234 28.95 -30.64 -25.16
N ASN A 235 29.45 -31.00 -26.33
CA ASN A 235 30.46 -30.22 -27.04
C ASN A 235 29.85 -28.89 -27.55
N LEU A 236 30.34 -27.77 -27.03
CA LEU A 236 29.89 -26.44 -27.41
C LEU A 236 30.83 -25.81 -28.43
N THR A 237 30.29 -25.36 -29.57
CA THR A 237 31.11 -25.07 -30.75
C THR A 237 31.28 -23.59 -31.08
N SER A 238 30.46 -22.71 -30.49
CA SER A 238 30.56 -21.26 -30.71
C SER A 238 29.96 -20.46 -29.56
N SER A 239 30.47 -19.23 -29.36
CA SER A 239 29.94 -18.34 -28.32
C SER A 239 28.49 -17.93 -28.63
N GLN A 240 27.64 -17.94 -27.60
CA GLN A 240 26.26 -17.46 -27.65
C GLN A 240 25.99 -16.57 -26.44
N VAL A 241 25.05 -15.64 -26.58
CA VAL A 241 24.58 -14.77 -25.50
C VAL A 241 23.05 -14.78 -25.45
N GLY A 242 22.49 -14.59 -24.27
CA GLY A 242 21.04 -14.50 -24.10
C GLY A 242 20.57 -14.93 -22.72
N ASP A 243 19.30 -15.28 -22.63
CA ASP A 243 18.68 -15.62 -21.36
C ASP A 243 18.73 -17.11 -21.07
N MET A 244 18.91 -17.44 -19.79
CA MET A 244 18.74 -18.78 -19.23
C MET A 244 17.61 -18.76 -18.21
N ILE A 245 16.77 -19.80 -18.21
CA ILE A 245 15.79 -20.07 -17.16
C ILE A 245 16.31 -21.21 -16.28
N THR A 246 16.26 -21.02 -14.95
CA THR A 246 16.78 -21.99 -13.96
C THR A 246 15.72 -22.92 -13.38
N ASN A 247 14.44 -22.69 -13.70
CA ASN A 247 13.35 -23.63 -13.47
C ASN A 247 12.60 -23.86 -14.79
N VAL A 248 12.79 -25.06 -15.34
CA VAL A 248 12.29 -25.46 -16.65
C VAL A 248 10.77 -25.56 -16.77
N GLU A 249 10.02 -25.44 -15.68
CA GLU A 249 8.56 -25.28 -15.75
C GLU A 249 8.15 -23.93 -16.35
N TYR A 250 9.04 -22.91 -16.31
CA TYR A 250 8.81 -21.60 -16.91
C TYR A 250 9.34 -21.55 -18.35
N GLY A 251 8.77 -20.65 -19.15
CA GLY A 251 9.15 -20.44 -20.54
C GLY A 251 9.52 -19.00 -20.86
N PHE A 252 10.18 -18.79 -22.00
CA PHE A 252 10.61 -17.45 -22.44
C PHE A 252 9.48 -16.57 -22.99
N GLY A 253 8.24 -17.06 -23.06
CA GLY A 253 7.10 -16.33 -23.62
C GLY A 253 7.30 -16.01 -25.11
N ASP A 254 7.01 -14.76 -25.48
CA ASP A 254 7.30 -14.17 -26.79
C ASP A 254 8.80 -13.91 -27.05
N GLY A 255 9.67 -14.23 -26.09
CA GLY A 255 11.11 -14.00 -26.18
C GLY A 255 11.55 -12.57 -25.84
N SER A 256 10.63 -11.65 -25.55
CA SER A 256 10.96 -10.23 -25.35
C SER A 256 10.22 -9.59 -24.18
N THR A 257 8.88 -9.53 -24.23
CA THR A 257 8.07 -8.74 -23.29
C THR A 257 7.36 -9.61 -22.24
N THR A 258 7.29 -10.92 -22.48
CA THR A 258 6.55 -11.86 -21.64
C THR A 258 7.39 -13.08 -21.25
N PHE A 259 6.95 -13.80 -20.23
CA PHE A 259 7.43 -15.13 -19.89
C PHE A 259 6.26 -16.02 -19.53
N THR A 260 6.40 -17.33 -19.75
CA THR A 260 5.33 -18.29 -19.52
C THR A 260 5.48 -18.89 -18.12
N ILE A 261 4.38 -18.95 -17.38
CA ILE A 261 4.33 -19.63 -16.07
C ILE A 261 4.00 -21.13 -16.24
N PRO A 262 4.22 -21.98 -15.22
CA PRO A 262 3.98 -23.42 -15.31
C PRO A 262 2.56 -23.75 -15.75
N ASP A 263 2.38 -24.89 -16.41
CA ASP A 263 1.07 -25.53 -16.61
C ASP A 263 0.99 -26.77 -15.72
N ARG A 264 0.09 -26.75 -14.74
CA ARG A 264 -0.11 -27.84 -13.78
C ARG A 264 -1.48 -28.48 -13.89
N ARG A 265 -2.22 -28.21 -14.96
CA ARG A 265 -3.53 -28.82 -15.18
C ARG A 265 -3.37 -30.30 -15.48
N GLY A 266 -4.13 -31.13 -14.77
CA GLY A 266 -4.20 -32.58 -15.02
C GLY A 266 -2.97 -33.40 -14.61
N ILE A 267 -1.94 -32.79 -14.03
CA ILE A 267 -0.72 -33.50 -13.62
C ILE A 267 -0.57 -33.56 -12.09
N PHE A 268 0.00 -34.65 -11.59
CA PHE A 268 0.29 -34.82 -10.17
C PHE A 268 1.66 -34.25 -9.81
N PRO A 269 1.78 -33.44 -8.74
CA PRO A 269 3.07 -33.04 -8.22
C PRO A 269 3.77 -34.22 -7.55
N ARG A 270 5.10 -34.27 -7.66
CA ARG A 270 5.95 -35.19 -6.91
C ARG A 270 7.12 -34.43 -6.30
N GLY A 271 7.58 -34.86 -5.13
CA GLY A 271 8.79 -34.31 -4.53
C GLY A 271 10.01 -34.57 -5.41
N ALA A 272 10.84 -33.55 -5.62
CA ALA A 272 12.09 -33.68 -6.36
C ALA A 272 13.15 -34.44 -5.54
N GLY A 273 14.06 -35.12 -6.25
CA GLY A 273 15.19 -35.85 -5.70
C GLY A 273 14.88 -37.30 -5.33
N VAL A 274 15.94 -38.02 -4.92
CA VAL A 274 15.87 -39.39 -4.42
C VAL A 274 15.49 -39.37 -2.94
N HIS A 275 14.44 -40.10 -2.57
CA HIS A 275 14.05 -40.27 -1.18
C HIS A 275 15.15 -41.02 -0.40
N GLY A 276 15.47 -40.58 0.82
CA GLY A 276 16.58 -41.15 1.61
C GLY A 276 16.43 -42.63 1.99
N SER A 277 15.22 -43.09 2.35
CA SER A 277 15.02 -44.46 2.87
C SER A 277 13.81 -45.23 2.31
N ARG A 278 12.85 -44.59 1.65
CA ARG A 278 11.63 -45.26 1.19
C ARG A 278 11.89 -45.98 -0.12
N ALA A 279 11.91 -47.30 -0.05
CA ALA A 279 12.00 -48.17 -1.20
C ALA A 279 10.70 -48.18 -2.01
N LYS A 280 10.81 -48.24 -3.34
CA LYS A 280 9.68 -48.49 -4.25
C LYS A 280 9.50 -49.99 -4.47
N MET A 281 8.32 -50.38 -4.98
CA MET A 281 7.93 -51.78 -5.18
C MET A 281 8.97 -52.63 -5.93
N SER A 282 9.66 -52.06 -6.92
CA SER A 282 10.67 -52.77 -7.73
C SER A 282 12.09 -52.75 -7.12
N GLY A 283 12.25 -52.31 -5.87
CA GLY A 283 13.57 -52.08 -5.26
C GLY A 283 14.17 -50.71 -5.61
N GLY A 284 15.15 -50.28 -4.82
CA GLY A 284 15.69 -48.90 -4.84
C GLY A 284 14.71 -47.87 -4.27
N ASN A 285 15.13 -46.62 -4.12
CA ASN A 285 14.27 -45.58 -3.52
C ASN A 285 13.41 -44.86 -4.56
N TYR A 286 12.34 -44.20 -4.09
CA TYR A 286 11.57 -43.26 -4.90
C TYR A 286 12.48 -42.12 -5.37
N ASP A 287 12.36 -41.75 -6.65
CA ASP A 287 13.15 -40.68 -7.25
C ASP A 287 12.25 -39.79 -8.12
N GLY A 288 12.15 -38.52 -7.74
CA GLY A 288 11.40 -37.49 -8.44
C GLY A 288 12.12 -36.85 -9.62
N GLY A 289 13.44 -37.06 -9.74
CA GLY A 289 14.30 -36.25 -10.61
C GLY A 289 14.53 -34.84 -10.05
N PRO A 290 15.28 -33.98 -10.75
CA PRO A 290 15.46 -32.58 -10.35
C PRO A 290 14.14 -31.78 -10.42
N VAL A 291 14.13 -30.59 -9.82
CA VAL A 291 13.00 -29.65 -9.92
C VAL A 291 12.70 -29.36 -11.40
N GLY A 292 11.43 -29.46 -11.78
CA GLY A 292 10.95 -29.29 -13.15
C GLY A 292 11.01 -30.54 -14.03
N ALA A 293 11.53 -31.68 -13.51
CA ALA A 293 11.47 -32.94 -14.24
C ALA A 293 10.02 -33.43 -14.40
N ALA A 294 9.63 -33.75 -15.64
CA ALA A 294 8.32 -34.29 -15.97
C ALA A 294 8.37 -35.80 -16.25
N GLY A 295 7.39 -36.54 -15.74
CA GLY A 295 7.21 -37.97 -15.99
C GLY A 295 5.89 -38.25 -16.70
N GLN A 296 5.83 -39.38 -17.39
CA GLN A 296 4.58 -39.94 -17.93
C GLN A 296 3.97 -40.93 -16.92
N ASP A 297 2.68 -41.20 -17.04
CA ASP A 297 2.03 -42.26 -16.29
C ASP A 297 2.67 -43.62 -16.64
N ARG A 298 2.79 -44.50 -15.64
CA ARG A 298 3.50 -45.78 -15.77
C ARG A 298 2.83 -46.83 -14.90
N VAL A 299 2.61 -48.01 -15.48
CA VAL A 299 2.25 -49.20 -14.73
C VAL A 299 3.52 -50.02 -14.49
N PRO A 300 3.78 -50.47 -13.25
CA PRO A 300 4.88 -51.39 -12.99
C PRO A 300 4.78 -52.65 -13.88
N PRO A 301 5.91 -53.14 -14.42
CA PRO A 301 5.89 -54.36 -15.21
C PRO A 301 5.34 -55.52 -14.37
N HIS A 302 4.36 -56.22 -14.91
CA HIS A 302 3.78 -57.40 -14.29
C HIS A 302 3.55 -58.47 -15.36
N ARG A 303 3.33 -59.71 -14.91
CA ARG A 303 3.09 -60.86 -15.80
C ARG A 303 1.78 -61.51 -15.40
N HIS A 304 0.99 -61.88 -16.40
CA HIS A 304 -0.14 -62.77 -16.24
C HIS A 304 0.34 -64.19 -16.55
N GLN A 305 0.25 -65.09 -15.57
CA GLN A 305 0.51 -66.50 -15.78
C GLN A 305 -0.83 -67.21 -15.92
N GLN A 306 -1.10 -67.72 -17.11
CA GLN A 306 -2.23 -68.62 -17.35
C GLN A 306 -1.85 -70.01 -16.86
N TYR A 307 -2.54 -70.51 -15.84
CA TYR A 307 -2.45 -71.91 -15.43
C TYR A 307 -3.49 -72.70 -16.22
N ALA A 308 -3.07 -73.69 -17.00
CA ALA A 308 -3.99 -74.69 -17.53
C ALA A 308 -4.20 -75.77 -16.46
N GLY A 309 -5.43 -75.86 -15.97
CA GLY A 309 -5.80 -76.77 -14.89
C GLY A 309 -7.24 -76.59 -14.45
N ASP A 310 -8.17 -77.03 -15.31
CA ASP A 310 -9.45 -77.59 -14.88
C ASP A 310 -9.98 -78.48 -16.02
N ILE A 311 -9.62 -79.77 -16.02
CA ILE A 311 -10.70 -80.75 -16.21
C ILE A 311 -11.43 -80.70 -14.87
N ALA A 312 -12.58 -80.02 -14.86
CA ALA A 312 -13.58 -80.03 -13.81
C ALA A 312 -13.07 -80.44 -12.41
N GLY A 313 -12.60 -79.47 -11.63
CA GLY A 313 -12.57 -79.59 -10.17
C GLY A 313 -11.19 -79.60 -9.55
N GLY A 314 -10.61 -78.41 -9.42
CA GLY A 314 -10.02 -77.96 -8.16
C GLY A 314 -8.59 -78.43 -7.85
N THR A 315 -7.66 -77.48 -7.80
CA THR A 315 -6.82 -77.14 -6.63
C THR A 315 -5.65 -76.25 -7.11
N TYR A 316 -5.44 -75.13 -6.42
CA TYR A 316 -4.41 -74.13 -6.70
C TYR A 316 -2.97 -74.70 -6.72
N GLY A 317 -2.14 -74.26 -7.67
CA GLY A 317 -0.69 -74.23 -7.48
C GLY A 317 0.20 -75.16 -8.32
N GLN A 318 -0.22 -75.69 -9.47
CA GLN A 318 0.70 -76.38 -10.39
C GLN A 318 0.34 -76.13 -11.87
N GLY A 319 1.34 -75.82 -12.69
CA GLY A 319 1.19 -75.57 -14.13
C GLY A 319 0.85 -76.86 -14.89
N GLY A 320 -0.29 -76.88 -15.59
CA GLY A 320 -0.71 -78.02 -16.42
C GLY A 320 -0.84 -77.66 -17.90
N ARG A 321 -0.85 -78.70 -18.75
CA ARG A 321 -1.16 -78.66 -20.19
C ARG A 321 -2.62 -79.09 -20.40
N TYR A 322 -3.29 -78.62 -21.46
CA TYR A 322 -4.58 -79.19 -21.89
C TYR A 322 -4.34 -80.55 -22.56
N ALA A 323 -5.00 -81.59 -22.07
CA ALA A 323 -5.36 -82.75 -22.88
C ALA A 323 -6.87 -82.66 -23.10
N ASP A 324 -7.32 -82.58 -24.36
CA ASP A 324 -8.72 -82.88 -24.63
C ASP A 324 -8.99 -84.36 -24.29
N SER A 325 -10.26 -84.71 -24.10
CA SER A 325 -10.68 -86.09 -23.82
C SER A 325 -10.37 -87.10 -24.95
N GLY A 326 -9.70 -86.68 -26.03
CA GLY A 326 -9.27 -87.49 -27.17
C GLY A 326 -7.74 -87.64 -27.31
N GLY A 327 -6.94 -87.10 -26.38
CA GLY A 327 -5.48 -87.22 -26.42
C GLY A 327 -4.79 -86.40 -27.53
N SER A 328 -5.49 -85.44 -28.15
CA SER A 328 -4.87 -84.52 -29.11
C SER A 328 -4.32 -83.29 -28.40
N SER A 329 -3.02 -83.01 -28.63
CA SER A 329 -2.39 -81.75 -28.23
C SER A 329 -2.83 -80.64 -29.17
N SER A 330 -3.99 -80.05 -28.92
CA SER A 330 -4.46 -78.88 -29.66
C SER A 330 -3.75 -77.63 -29.12
N ALA A 331 -2.82 -77.08 -29.92
CA ALA A 331 -2.16 -75.82 -29.63
C ALA A 331 -3.13 -74.66 -29.87
N THR A 332 -3.94 -74.32 -28.85
CA THR A 332 -4.77 -73.10 -28.90
C THR A 332 -3.94 -71.93 -28.38
N ILE A 333 -3.99 -70.80 -29.07
CA ILE A 333 -3.38 -69.56 -28.58
C ILE A 333 -4.22 -69.10 -27.39
N LEU A 334 -3.64 -69.11 -26.20
CA LEU A 334 -4.28 -68.60 -25.00
C LEU A 334 -4.17 -67.07 -24.99
N TYR A 335 -5.32 -66.38 -24.97
CA TYR A 335 -5.38 -64.92 -24.88
C TYR A 335 -5.65 -64.50 -23.43
N THR A 336 -4.85 -63.58 -22.90
CA THR A 336 -5.22 -62.86 -21.67
C THR A 336 -6.15 -61.73 -22.07
N GLY A 337 -7.43 -61.84 -21.68
CA GLY A 337 -8.43 -60.81 -21.95
C GLY A 337 -8.31 -59.60 -21.03
N SER A 338 -9.19 -58.62 -21.24
CA SER A 338 -9.32 -57.48 -20.33
C SER A 338 -9.70 -57.93 -18.92
N PRO A 339 -9.33 -57.18 -17.87
CA PRO A 339 -9.79 -57.45 -16.51
C PRO A 339 -11.31 -57.55 -16.44
N VAL A 340 -11.81 -58.61 -15.79
CA VAL A 340 -13.24 -58.82 -15.49
C VAL A 340 -13.47 -58.84 -13.98
N SER A 341 -14.72 -58.73 -13.56
CA SER A 341 -15.11 -58.83 -12.14
C SER A 341 -14.73 -60.19 -11.57
N ASP A 342 -14.27 -60.21 -10.32
CA ASP A 342 -14.01 -61.41 -9.52
C ASP A 342 -15.20 -61.80 -8.60
N GLY A 343 -16.34 -61.13 -8.77
CA GLY A 343 -17.52 -61.29 -7.92
C GLY A 343 -17.62 -60.28 -6.76
N THR A 344 -16.58 -59.49 -6.50
CA THR A 344 -16.58 -58.43 -5.47
C THR A 344 -16.75 -57.02 -6.05
N GLY A 345 -16.67 -56.87 -7.37
CA GLY A 345 -16.94 -55.62 -8.08
C GLY A 345 -16.38 -55.59 -9.50
N ASN A 346 -16.87 -54.65 -10.31
CA ASN A 346 -16.39 -54.46 -11.67
C ASN A 346 -15.08 -53.65 -11.68
N PRO A 347 -14.07 -54.08 -12.48
CA PRO A 347 -12.87 -53.28 -12.71
C PRO A 347 -13.22 -51.91 -13.30
N ARG A 348 -12.58 -50.85 -12.80
CA ARG A 348 -12.67 -49.51 -13.38
C ARG A 348 -11.67 -49.40 -14.52
N ASN A 349 -12.19 -49.23 -15.73
CA ASN A 349 -11.38 -49.10 -16.95
C ASN A 349 -11.34 -47.63 -17.40
N GLY A 350 -10.24 -47.22 -18.02
CA GLY A 350 -10.02 -45.87 -18.53
C GLY A 350 -8.80 -45.81 -19.45
N ASN A 351 -8.52 -44.63 -20.02
CA ASN A 351 -7.37 -44.38 -20.89
C ASN A 351 -6.15 -43.77 -20.14
N GLU A 352 -6.24 -43.61 -18.82
CA GLU A 352 -5.21 -43.06 -17.96
C GLU A 352 -5.02 -43.94 -16.72
N THR A 353 -3.76 -44.19 -16.34
CA THR A 353 -3.45 -44.82 -15.05
C THR A 353 -3.34 -43.76 -13.96
N ALA A 354 -4.42 -43.55 -13.19
CA ALA A 354 -4.44 -42.61 -12.07
C ALA A 354 -5.07 -43.23 -10.80
N PRO A 355 -4.61 -42.85 -9.59
CA PRO A 355 -5.34 -43.12 -8.36
C PRO A 355 -6.63 -42.30 -8.31
N ALA A 356 -7.47 -42.50 -7.29
CA ALA A 356 -8.59 -41.59 -7.05
C ALA A 356 -8.08 -40.15 -6.80
N TRP A 357 -8.74 -39.15 -7.39
CA TRP A 357 -8.29 -37.75 -7.34
C TRP A 357 -9.45 -36.76 -7.24
N THR A 358 -9.13 -35.52 -6.86
CA THR A 358 -10.02 -34.35 -6.93
C THR A 358 -9.24 -33.20 -7.55
N ALA A 359 -9.87 -32.46 -8.47
CA ALA A 359 -9.23 -31.33 -9.12
C ALA A 359 -9.31 -30.07 -8.25
N VAL A 360 -8.20 -29.34 -8.22
CA VAL A 360 -8.07 -28.03 -7.58
C VAL A 360 -7.36 -27.08 -8.55
N ARG A 361 -7.59 -25.78 -8.41
CA ARG A 361 -6.81 -24.77 -9.14
C ARG A 361 -5.48 -24.59 -8.44
N TYR A 362 -4.40 -24.53 -9.20
CA TYR A 362 -3.09 -24.13 -8.71
C TYR A 362 -2.79 -22.69 -9.14
N LYS A 363 -2.31 -21.87 -8.21
CA LYS A 363 -1.87 -20.51 -8.50
C LYS A 363 -0.46 -20.26 -7.97
N VAL A 364 0.33 -19.55 -8.76
CA VAL A 364 1.70 -19.13 -8.44
C VAL A 364 1.71 -17.69 -7.94
N ARG A 365 2.46 -17.40 -6.88
CA ARG A 365 2.72 -16.03 -6.42
C ARG A 365 3.67 -15.31 -7.38
N VAL A 366 3.21 -14.22 -7.98
CA VAL A 366 3.96 -13.39 -8.93
C VAL A 366 4.26 -11.97 -8.43
N LEU A 367 3.61 -11.53 -7.33
CA LEU A 367 3.82 -10.22 -6.69
C LEU A 367 3.77 -10.30 -5.15
#